data_AF-A0A385BJA4-F1
#
_entry.id   AF-A0A385BJA4-F1
#
_cell.length_a   1.000
_cell.length_b   1.000
_cell.length_c   1.000
_cell.angle_alpha   90.00
_cell.angle_beta   90.00
_cell.angle_gamma   90.00
#
_symmetry.space_group_name_H-M   'P 1'
#
loop_
_entity.id
_entity.type
_entity.pdbx_description
1 polymer ?
#
loop_
_entity_poly.entity_id
_entity_poly.type
_entity_poly.pdbx_seq_one_letter_code
_entity_poly.pdbx_strand_id
1 'polypeptide(L)'
;MIDVNFLINYSERLKTAIDSINYKEVIVDDSQLIHFLEERSLEDKHMLFMVLPDFSNSGRNVDDIKKRTDTLILVLQKTDYSSVSHAEFLQIMQETLISARAIETKMIADKLDDTEAGCLYMKDLNVPSISIQPVWGLAECNGWSIEFNFEAD
;
A
#
# COMPACT_ATOMS: atom_id res chain seq x y z
N MET A 1 -9.71 12.88 9.50
CA MET A 1 -10.15 11.49 9.65
C MET A 1 -10.17 10.88 8.28
N ILE A 2 -9.34 9.86 8.05
CA ILE A 2 -9.27 9.19 6.76
C ILE A 2 -10.61 8.53 6.46
N ASP A 3 -11.12 8.82 5.27
CA ASP A 3 -12.34 8.23 4.74
C ASP A 3 -12.03 7.34 3.53
N VAL A 4 -13.01 6.54 3.13
CA VAL A 4 -12.87 5.60 2.01
C VAL A 4 -12.61 6.32 0.68
N ASN A 5 -13.22 7.49 0.47
CA ASN A 5 -13.05 8.25 -0.76
C ASN A 5 -11.62 8.78 -0.91
N PHE A 6 -10.99 9.15 0.20
CA PHE A 6 -9.57 9.49 0.21
C PHE A 6 -8.71 8.33 -0.29
N LEU A 7 -8.92 7.11 0.21
CA LEU A 7 -8.13 5.93 -0.21
C LEU A 7 -8.36 5.59 -1.69
N ILE A 8 -9.60 5.70 -2.16
CA ILE A 8 -9.94 5.50 -3.58
C ILE A 8 -9.24 6.53 -4.46
N ASN A 9 -9.29 7.80 -4.08
CA ASN A 9 -8.63 8.88 -4.83
C ASN A 9 -7.10 8.78 -4.75
N TYR A 10 -6.57 8.40 -3.59
CA TYR A 10 -5.14 8.30 -3.37
C TYR A 10 -4.54 7.11 -4.13
N SER A 11 -5.20 5.95 -4.14
CA SER A 11 -4.79 4.81 -4.97
C SER A 11 -4.77 5.14 -6.46
N GLU A 12 -5.73 5.93 -6.96
CA GLU A 12 -5.71 6.42 -8.34
C GLU A 12 -4.53 7.35 -8.61
N ARG A 13 -4.23 8.28 -7.68
CA ARG A 13 -3.08 9.17 -7.77
C ARG A 13 -1.76 8.41 -7.79
N LEU A 14 -1.62 7.39 -6.94
CA LEU A 14 -0.44 6.52 -6.91
C LEU A 14 -0.28 5.76 -8.22
N LYS A 15 -1.34 5.11 -8.71
CA LYS A 15 -1.33 4.41 -10.01
C LYS A 15 -0.98 5.35 -11.16
N THR A 16 -1.51 6.57 -11.17
CA THR A 16 -1.21 7.58 -12.21
C THR A 16 0.23 8.09 -12.13
N ALA A 17 0.81 8.15 -10.94
CA ALA A 17 2.17 8.63 -10.73
C ALA A 17 3.25 7.55 -10.96
N ILE A 18 2.88 6.27 -10.96
CA ILE A 18 3.81 5.15 -10.99
C ILE A 18 3.41 4.22 -12.15
N ASP A 19 4.00 4.47 -13.32
CA ASP A 19 3.65 3.80 -14.58
C ASP A 19 3.73 2.26 -14.53
N SER A 20 4.53 1.71 -13.63
CA SER A 20 4.66 0.26 -13.46
C SER A 20 3.41 -0.38 -12.85
N ILE A 21 2.57 0.39 -12.16
CA ILE A 21 1.31 -0.07 -11.56
C ILE A 21 0.21 -0.07 -12.61
N ASN A 22 -0.23 -1.26 -13.03
CA ASN A 22 -1.27 -1.41 -14.06
C ASN A 22 -2.64 -1.78 -13.50
N TYR A 23 -2.72 -2.21 -12.24
CA TYR A 23 -3.96 -2.53 -11.54
C TYR A 23 -3.99 -1.83 -10.18
N LYS A 24 -5.17 -1.37 -9.76
CA LYS A 24 -5.37 -0.91 -8.38
C LYS A 24 -6.75 -1.25 -7.85
N GLU A 25 -6.82 -1.52 -6.55
CA GLU A 25 -8.09 -1.70 -5.84
C GLU A 25 -8.00 -1.25 -4.37
N VAL A 26 -9.14 -0.83 -3.82
CA VAL A 26 -9.29 -0.59 -2.38
C VAL A 26 -10.11 -1.73 -1.79
N ILE A 27 -9.57 -2.39 -0.77
CA ILE A 27 -10.13 -3.61 -0.17
C ILE A 27 -10.38 -3.43 1.32
N VAL A 28 -11.33 -4.18 1.85
CA VAL A 28 -11.71 -4.14 3.26
C VAL A 28 -10.75 -4.96 4.12
N ASP A 29 -10.46 -6.19 3.71
CA ASP A 29 -9.67 -7.14 4.49
C ASP A 29 -9.00 -8.20 3.60
N ASP A 30 -8.28 -9.12 4.24
CA ASP A 30 -7.57 -10.23 3.59
C ASP A 30 -8.51 -11.15 2.80
N SER A 31 -9.77 -11.33 3.21
CA SER A 31 -10.70 -12.21 2.48
C SER A 31 -11.03 -11.63 1.11
N GLN A 32 -11.23 -10.31 1.04
CA GLN A 32 -11.47 -9.62 -0.21
C GLN A 32 -10.18 -9.54 -1.05
N LEU A 33 -9.01 -9.39 -0.42
CA LEU A 33 -7.72 -9.44 -1.09
C LEU A 33 -7.54 -10.74 -1.87
N ILE A 34 -7.70 -11.89 -1.19
CA ILE A 34 -7.54 -13.20 -1.80
C ILE A 34 -8.48 -13.37 -2.99
N HIS A 35 -9.74 -12.98 -2.82
CA HIS A 35 -10.72 -13.04 -3.91
C HIS A 35 -10.25 -12.27 -5.14
N PHE A 36 -9.76 -11.03 -4.98
CA PHE A 36 -9.24 -10.27 -6.11
C PHE A 36 -7.98 -10.90 -6.71
N LEU A 37 -7.02 -11.35 -5.89
CA LEU A 37 -5.76 -11.95 -6.37
C LEU A 37 -5.97 -13.27 -7.13
N GLU A 38 -7.00 -14.04 -6.79
CA GLU A 38 -7.38 -15.26 -7.53
C GLU A 38 -7.92 -14.94 -8.92
N GLU A 39 -8.57 -13.79 -9.11
CA GLU A 39 -9.09 -13.32 -10.40
C GLU A 39 -8.04 -12.57 -11.26
N ARG A 40 -6.80 -12.45 -10.79
CA ARG A 40 -5.73 -11.75 -11.53
C ARG A 40 -4.90 -12.71 -12.37
N SER A 41 -4.45 -12.17 -13.50
CA SER A 41 -3.69 -12.88 -14.51
C SER A 41 -2.21 -12.53 -14.42
N LEU A 42 -1.37 -13.28 -15.14
CA LEU A 42 0.06 -12.95 -15.29
C LEU A 42 0.30 -11.65 -16.08
N GLU A 43 -0.73 -11.10 -16.74
CA GLU A 43 -0.65 -9.80 -17.43
C GLU A 43 -0.73 -8.62 -16.44
N ASP A 44 -1.31 -8.86 -15.26
CA ASP A 44 -1.35 -7.91 -14.15
C ASP A 44 0.01 -7.95 -13.43
N LYS A 45 0.86 -6.96 -13.73
CA LYS A 45 2.22 -6.91 -13.22
C LYS A 45 2.24 -6.40 -11.80
N HIS A 46 2.38 -5.08 -11.61
CA HIS A 46 2.41 -4.51 -10.27
C HIS A 46 1.01 -4.05 -9.91
N MET A 47 0.35 -4.86 -9.10
CA MET A 47 -1.00 -4.62 -8.61
C MET A 47 -0.91 -3.89 -7.28
N LEU A 48 -1.60 -2.75 -7.19
CA LEU A 48 -1.68 -1.94 -5.98
C LEU A 48 -2.97 -2.25 -5.22
N PHE A 49 -2.87 -2.70 -3.97
CA PHE A 49 -4.04 -2.81 -3.10
C PHE A 49 -3.89 -1.86 -1.92
N MET A 50 -4.91 -1.05 -1.65
CA MET A 50 -5.00 -0.29 -0.41
C MET A 50 -6.02 -0.96 0.51
N VAL A 51 -5.60 -1.32 1.72
CA VAL A 51 -6.50 -1.89 2.72
C VAL A 51 -7.15 -0.76 3.51
N LEU A 52 -8.45 -0.88 3.77
CA LEU A 52 -9.15 0.03 4.67
C LEU A 52 -8.44 0.05 6.03
N PRO A 53 -8.29 1.23 6.63
CA PRO A 53 -7.51 1.36 7.83
C PRO A 53 -8.23 0.79 9.05
N ASP A 54 -7.43 0.24 9.95
CA ASP A 54 -7.87 -0.06 11.30
C ASP A 54 -7.80 1.21 12.15
N PHE A 55 -8.91 1.49 12.83
CA PHE A 55 -9.01 2.61 13.76
C PHE A 55 -8.81 2.08 15.18
N SER A 56 -7.70 2.46 15.80
CA SER A 56 -7.40 2.11 17.17
C SER A 56 -7.10 3.35 18.01
N ASN A 57 -7.24 3.22 19.33
CA ASN A 57 -6.77 4.23 20.28
C ASN A 57 -5.46 3.74 20.87
N SER A 58 -4.46 4.62 20.93
CA SER A 58 -3.24 4.42 21.72
C SER A 58 -3.27 5.37 22.93
N GLY A 59 -2.53 5.04 23.99
CA GLY A 59 -2.49 5.85 25.21
C GLY A 59 -2.52 5.00 26.48
N ARG A 60 -1.80 5.43 27.52
CA ARG A 60 -1.76 4.69 28.80
C ARG A 60 -2.93 5.04 29.71
N ASN A 61 -3.40 6.29 29.64
CA ASN A 61 -4.49 6.86 30.44
C ASN A 61 -5.36 7.75 29.57
N VAL A 62 -6.52 8.18 30.09
CA VAL A 62 -7.49 9.04 29.38
C VAL A 62 -6.87 10.36 28.90
N ASP A 63 -5.90 10.89 29.64
CA ASP A 63 -5.21 12.15 29.31
C ASP A 63 -4.18 12.03 28.17
N ASP A 64 -3.88 10.82 27.70
CA ASP A 64 -2.91 10.53 26.64
C ASP A 64 -3.53 9.65 25.53
N ILE A 65 -4.86 9.69 25.38
CA ILE A 65 -5.53 8.97 24.29
C ILE A 65 -5.22 9.68 22.97
N LYS A 66 -4.58 8.96 22.05
CA LYS A 66 -4.38 9.36 20.66
C LYS A 66 -5.11 8.39 19.73
N LYS A 67 -5.64 8.91 18.64
CA LYS A 67 -6.20 8.06 17.57
C LYS A 67 -5.07 7.62 16.65
N ARG A 68 -4.95 6.32 16.45
CA ARG A 68 -4.03 5.72 15.49
C ARG A 68 -4.84 5.13 14.36
N THR A 69 -4.47 5.50 13.13
CA THR A 69 -5.07 4.98 11.91
C THR A 69 -4.00 4.20 11.17
N ASP A 70 -4.00 2.88 11.31
CA ASP A 70 -3.05 2.00 10.64
C ASP A 70 -3.54 1.67 9.24
N THR A 71 -2.68 1.83 8.24
CA THR A 71 -3.00 1.60 6.83
C THR A 71 -1.97 0.67 6.22
N LEU A 72 -2.44 -0.20 5.32
CA LEU A 72 -1.62 -1.16 4.59
C LEU A 72 -1.79 -0.93 3.09
N ILE A 73 -0.67 -0.85 2.38
CA ILE A 73 -0.59 -0.91 0.92
C ILE A 73 0.14 -2.19 0.54
N LEU A 74 -0.34 -2.88 -0.49
CA LEU A 74 0.34 -4.03 -1.07
C LEU A 74 0.69 -3.74 -2.52
N VAL A 75 1.90 -4.09 -2.92
CA VAL A 75 2.36 -4.09 -4.32
C VAL A 75 2.74 -5.52 -4.66
N LEU A 76 1.90 -6.18 -5.46
CA LEU A 76 1.99 -7.62 -5.69
C LEU A 76 2.00 -7.92 -7.18
N GLN A 77 2.64 -9.02 -7.56
CA GLN A 77 2.66 -9.56 -8.91
C GLN A 77 2.32 -11.05 -8.92
N LYS A 78 1.37 -11.44 -9.78
CA LYS A 78 0.97 -12.84 -9.96
C LYS A 78 2.13 -13.64 -10.54
N THR A 79 2.36 -14.82 -10.01
CA THR A 79 3.51 -15.67 -10.34
C THR A 79 3.04 -17.10 -10.57
N ASP A 80 3.38 -17.68 -11.71
CA ASP A 80 3.19 -19.10 -11.97
C ASP A 80 4.43 -19.88 -11.52
N TYR A 81 4.36 -20.47 -10.32
CA TYR A 81 5.48 -21.24 -9.77
C TYR A 81 5.79 -22.54 -10.52
N SER A 82 4.94 -22.98 -11.45
CA SER A 82 5.25 -24.15 -12.28
C SER A 82 6.31 -23.84 -13.35
N SER A 83 6.48 -22.57 -13.71
CA SER A 83 7.36 -22.11 -14.79
C SER A 83 8.43 -21.10 -14.35
N VAL A 84 8.33 -20.55 -13.15
CA VAL A 84 9.25 -19.53 -12.62
C VAL A 84 10.46 -20.14 -11.91
N SER A 85 11.66 -19.79 -12.38
CA SER A 85 12.91 -20.08 -11.71
C SER A 85 13.14 -19.19 -10.49
N HIS A 86 14.06 -19.59 -9.60
CA HIS A 86 14.41 -18.76 -8.44
C HIS A 86 14.98 -17.39 -8.84
N ALA A 87 15.71 -17.30 -9.95
CA ALA A 87 16.24 -16.03 -10.44
C ALA A 87 15.13 -15.09 -10.92
N GLU A 88 14.14 -15.61 -11.65
CA GLU A 88 12.97 -14.85 -12.09
C GLU A 88 12.11 -14.42 -10.89
N PHE A 89 11.95 -15.28 -9.88
CA PHE A 89 11.30 -14.90 -8.62
C PHE A 89 12.00 -13.71 -7.94
N LEU A 90 13.34 -13.75 -7.82
CA LEU A 90 14.09 -12.63 -7.24
C LEU A 90 13.98 -11.36 -8.09
N GLN A 91 13.88 -11.50 -9.41
CA GLN A 91 13.61 -10.38 -10.30
C GLN A 91 12.23 -9.76 -10.04
N ILE A 92 11.18 -10.56 -9.88
CA ILE A 92 9.84 -10.08 -9.49
C ILE A 92 9.91 -9.31 -8.16
N MET A 93 10.61 -9.84 -7.16
CA MET A 93 10.79 -9.17 -5.87
C MET A 93 11.53 -7.83 -6.03
N GLN A 94 12.54 -7.75 -6.90
CA GLN A 94 13.28 -6.52 -7.16
C GLN A 94 12.45 -5.47 -7.91
N GLU A 95 11.66 -5.89 -8.91
CA GLU A 95 10.80 -5.01 -9.72
C GLU A 95 9.65 -4.43 -8.89
N THR A 96 9.01 -5.28 -8.07
CA THR A 96 7.98 -4.84 -7.13
C THR A 96 8.55 -3.95 -6.02
N LEU A 97 9.79 -4.18 -5.56
CA LEU A 97 10.46 -3.30 -4.58
C LEU A 97 10.67 -1.89 -5.13
N ILE A 98 11.06 -1.76 -6.40
CA ILE A 98 11.23 -0.45 -7.05
C ILE A 98 9.91 0.32 -7.00
N SER A 99 8.79 -0.37 -7.24
CA SER A 99 7.46 0.26 -7.21
C SER A 99 7.02 0.60 -5.78
N ALA A 100 7.30 -0.27 -4.80
CA ALA A 100 7.04 0.02 -3.39
C ALA A 100 7.83 1.25 -2.89
N ARG A 101 9.11 1.37 -3.28
CA ARG A 101 9.94 2.55 -2.97
C ARG A 101 9.47 3.81 -3.70
N ALA A 102 8.93 3.68 -4.90
CA ALA A 102 8.31 4.80 -5.61
C ALA A 102 7.06 5.30 -4.86
N ILE A 103 6.24 4.39 -4.32
CA ILE A 103 5.09 4.75 -3.46
C ILE A 103 5.56 5.49 -2.21
N GLU A 104 6.52 4.94 -1.46
CA GLU A 104 7.09 5.59 -0.27
C GLU A 104 7.60 7.00 -0.60
N THR A 105 8.39 7.13 -1.68
CA THR A 105 8.91 8.43 -2.14
C THR A 105 7.77 9.40 -2.45
N LYS A 106 6.71 8.92 -3.12
CA LYS A 106 5.55 9.73 -3.46
C LYS A 106 4.76 10.16 -2.23
N MET A 107 4.60 9.28 -1.24
CA MET A 107 3.94 9.57 0.03
C MET A 107 4.68 10.66 0.82
N ILE A 108 6.01 10.57 0.90
CA ILE A 108 6.84 11.58 1.54
C ILE A 108 6.74 12.92 0.81
N ALA A 109 6.79 12.90 -0.54
CA ALA A 109 6.61 14.11 -1.33
C ALA A 109 5.22 14.74 -1.14
N ASP A 110 4.15 13.93 -1.11
CA ASP A 110 2.78 14.40 -0.87
C ASP A 110 2.59 14.99 0.54
N LYS A 111 3.38 14.56 1.54
CA LYS A 111 3.37 15.18 2.88
C LYS A 111 4.01 16.56 2.88
N LEU A 112 5.03 16.79 2.05
CA LEU A 112 5.81 18.03 2.00
C LEU A 112 5.21 19.10 1.07
N ASP A 113 4.26 18.72 0.22
CA ASP A 113 3.62 19.63 -0.72
C ASP A 113 2.47 20.41 -0.04
N ASP A 114 2.76 21.67 0.31
CA ASP A 114 1.81 22.63 0.91
C ASP A 114 0.92 23.34 -0.12
N THR A 115 1.02 23.01 -1.42
CA THR A 115 0.14 23.63 -2.44
C THR A 115 -1.25 22.97 -2.42
N GLU A 116 -2.31 23.77 -2.55
CA GLU A 116 -3.74 23.46 -2.29
C GLU A 116 -4.38 22.26 -3.04
N ALA A 117 -3.61 21.41 -3.73
CA ALA A 117 -4.03 20.12 -4.27
C ALA A 117 -3.36 18.91 -3.60
N GLY A 118 -2.41 19.14 -2.67
CA GLY A 118 -1.80 18.15 -1.82
C GLY A 118 -2.84 17.52 -0.90
N CYS A 119 -2.88 16.19 -0.87
CA CYS A 119 -3.86 15.45 -0.07
C CYS A 119 -3.87 15.94 1.37
N LEU A 120 -4.96 16.62 1.79
CA LEU A 120 -5.13 17.15 3.14
C LEU A 120 -4.85 16.13 4.25
N TYR A 121 -4.98 14.84 3.95
CA TYR A 121 -4.70 13.75 4.89
C TYR A 121 -3.23 13.33 4.94
N MET A 122 -2.44 13.55 3.88
CA MET A 122 -1.02 13.19 3.82
C MET A 122 -0.14 14.09 4.70
N LYS A 123 -0.61 15.29 5.05
CA LYS A 123 0.05 16.15 6.03
C LYS A 123 0.21 15.46 7.40
N ASP A 124 -0.74 14.58 7.76
CA ASP A 124 -0.78 13.85 9.03
C ASP A 124 0.00 12.52 8.96
N LEU A 125 0.61 12.20 7.81
CA LEU A 125 1.41 10.98 7.65
C LEU A 125 2.59 10.98 8.64
N ASN A 126 2.71 9.91 9.42
CA ASN A 126 3.85 9.68 10.29
C ASN A 126 4.97 8.98 9.50
N VAL A 127 5.88 9.73 8.89
CA VAL A 127 6.95 9.18 8.04
C VAL A 127 7.80 8.10 8.76
N PRO A 128 8.20 8.28 10.03
CA PRO A 128 8.86 7.22 10.80
C PRO A 128 8.10 5.89 10.93
N SER A 129 6.77 5.89 10.74
CA SER A 129 5.96 4.67 10.83
C SER A 129 6.00 3.81 9.57
N ILE A 130 6.52 4.33 8.45
CA ILE A 130 6.55 3.60 7.17
C ILE A 130 7.48 2.39 7.30
N SER A 131 6.93 1.21 7.02
CA SER A 131 7.62 -0.07 7.05
C SER A 131 7.32 -0.84 5.78
N ILE A 132 8.36 -1.28 5.07
CA ILE A 132 8.23 -2.06 3.82
C ILE A 132 8.70 -3.49 4.07
N GLN A 133 7.82 -4.48 3.90
CA GLN A 133 8.09 -5.88 4.23
C GLN A 133 7.79 -6.81 3.03
N PRO A 134 8.55 -7.90 2.84
CA PRO A 134 8.33 -8.80 1.72
C PRO A 134 7.08 -9.64 1.93
N VAL A 135 6.34 -9.88 0.84
CA VAL A 135 5.17 -10.76 0.77
C VAL A 135 5.46 -11.88 -0.22
N TRP A 136 5.25 -13.12 0.21
CA TRP A 136 5.55 -14.31 -0.58
C TRP A 136 4.37 -15.27 -0.61
N GLY A 137 4.02 -15.75 -1.81
CA GLY A 137 3.06 -16.84 -2.01
C GLY A 137 1.59 -16.49 -1.67
N LEU A 138 1.26 -15.21 -1.55
CA LEU A 138 -0.09 -14.78 -1.20
C LEU A 138 -1.01 -14.92 -2.42
N ALA A 139 -1.83 -15.98 -2.46
CA ALA A 139 -2.63 -16.35 -3.64
C ALA A 139 -1.79 -16.35 -4.93
N GLU A 140 -0.61 -16.99 -4.86
CA GLU A 140 0.38 -17.04 -5.96
C GLU A 140 0.95 -15.68 -6.37
N CYS A 141 0.84 -14.66 -5.51
CA CYS A 141 1.43 -13.36 -5.74
C CYS A 141 2.63 -13.09 -4.82
N ASN A 142 3.59 -12.32 -5.34
CA ASN A 142 4.81 -11.94 -4.64
C ASN A 142 5.02 -10.43 -4.72
N GLY A 143 5.65 -9.85 -3.70
CA GLY A 143 6.02 -8.45 -3.71
C GLY A 143 6.21 -7.90 -2.30
N TRP A 144 5.54 -6.78 -2.00
CA TRP A 144 5.81 -6.02 -0.78
C TRP A 144 4.55 -5.44 -0.16
N SER A 145 4.48 -5.46 1.17
CA SER A 145 3.58 -4.63 1.96
C SER A 145 4.27 -3.35 2.39
N ILE A 146 3.49 -2.28 2.50
CA ILE A 146 3.89 -0.98 3.04
C ILE A 146 2.88 -0.65 4.14
N GLU A 147 3.32 -0.75 5.38
CA GLU A 147 2.54 -0.40 6.58
C GLU A 147 2.93 1.00 7.02
N PHE A 148 1.94 1.80 7.43
CA PHE A 148 2.16 3.14 7.94
C PHE A 148 0.95 3.59 8.75
N ASN A 149 1.11 4.68 9.49
CA ASN A 149 0.01 5.31 10.18
C ASN A 149 0.00 6.83 9.99
N PHE A 150 -1.15 7.38 10.34
CA PHE A 150 -1.35 8.81 10.46
C PHE A 150 -1.45 9.17 11.94
N GLU A 151 -0.69 10.18 12.35
CA GLU A 151 -0.80 10.77 13.67
C GLU A 151 -1.66 12.02 13.54
N ALA A 152 -2.92 11.93 13.98
CA ALA A 152 -3.73 13.12 14.17
C ALA A 152 -3.38 13.72 15.54
N ASP A 153 -2.94 14.99 15.53
CA ASP A 153 -2.87 15.81 16.74
C ASP A 153 -4.25 16.00 17.40
#